data_AF-A0A3M6HAQ8-F1
#
_entry.id   AF-A0A3M6HAQ8-F1
#
_cell.length_a   1.000
_cell.length_b   1.000
_cell.length_c   1.000
_cell.angle_alpha   90.00
_cell.angle_beta   90.00
_cell.angle_gamma   90.00
#
_symmetry.space_group_name_H-M   'P 1'
#
loop_
_entity.id
_entity.type
_entity.pdbx_description
1 polymer ?
#
loop_
_entity_poly.entity_id
_entity_poly.type
_entity_poly.pdbx_seq_one_letter_code
_entity_poly.pdbx_strand_id
1 'polypeptide(L)' 'MRPDNAFLDSQRRLMVGWPTKLALAPDFADRVLSQLSRDGIHPTPQSPLVDVPRPPMAIPVWDELLP' A
#
# COMPACT_ATOMS: atom_id res chain seq x y z
N MET A 1 -6.32 5.44 23.00
CA MET A 1 -7.24 5.06 21.91
C MET A 1 -6.51 4.08 21.01
N ARG A 2 -6.97 2.83 20.88
CA ARG A 2 -6.46 1.89 19.86
C ARG A 2 -7.02 2.36 18.51
N PRO A 3 -6.22 2.52 17.44
CA PRO A 3 -6.77 2.83 16.14
C PRO A 3 -7.50 1.59 15.60
N ASP A 4 -8.77 1.77 15.28
CA ASP A 4 -9.63 0.73 14.69
C ASP A 4 -9.63 0.76 13.16
N ASN A 5 -9.07 1.81 12.57
CA ASN A 5 -9.02 2.04 11.12
C ASN A 5 -7.58 2.30 10.64
N ALA A 6 -7.35 2.13 9.34
CA ALA A 6 -6.11 2.54 8.71
C ALA A 6 -5.94 4.07 8.73
N PHE A 7 -4.69 4.51 8.79
CA PHE A 7 -4.33 5.92 8.71
C PHE A 7 -3.86 6.28 7.30
N LEU A 8 -4.35 7.40 6.77
CA LEU A 8 -3.93 7.99 5.51
C LEU A 8 -3.94 9.51 5.67
N ASP A 9 -2.82 10.14 5.37
CA ASP A 9 -2.68 11.58 5.22
C ASP A 9 -2.26 11.89 3.78
N SER A 10 -2.73 13.01 3.25
CA SER A 10 -2.45 13.45 1.88
C SER A 10 -2.07 14.92 1.85
N GLN A 11 -0.92 15.20 1.24
CA GLN A 11 -0.44 16.55 0.98
C GLN A 11 -0.11 16.70 -0.49
N ARG A 12 -0.95 17.45 -1.21
CA ARG A 12 -0.86 17.63 -2.67
C ARG A 12 -0.90 16.28 -3.41
N ARG A 13 0.24 15.81 -3.93
CA ARG A 13 0.38 14.55 -4.68
C ARG A 13 1.13 13.46 -3.89
N LEU A 14 1.40 13.71 -2.61
CA LEU A 14 2.04 12.77 -1.70
C LEU A 14 0.99 12.23 -0.75
N MET A 15 0.87 10.91 -0.71
CA MET A 15 0.04 10.19 0.26
C MET A 15 0.95 9.37 1.17
N VAL A 16 0.75 9.47 2.48
CA VAL A 16 1.49 8.70 3.50
C VAL A 16 0.48 8.02 4.41
N GLY A 17 0.68 6.74 4.69
CA GLY A 17 -0.23 6.03 5.57
C GLY A 17 0.24 4.65 5.95
N TRP A 18 -0.52 4.02 6.85
CA TRP A 18 -0.25 2.69 7.36
C TRP A 18 -1.55 2.02 7.78
N PRO A 19 -1.69 0.70 7.55
CA PRO A 19 -2.89 -0.04 7.94
C PRO A 19 -3.02 -0.23 9.45
N THR A 20 -1.94 -0.04 10.24
CA THR A 20 -1.83 -0.28 11.69
C THR A 20 -1.98 -1.75 12.15
N LYS A 21 -2.71 -2.58 11.40
CA LYS A 21 -2.80 -4.05 11.54
C LYS A 21 -2.93 -4.67 10.15
N LEU A 22 -2.39 -5.87 9.93
CA LEU A 22 -2.45 -6.53 8.62
C LEU A 22 -3.90 -6.71 8.10
N ALA A 23 -4.84 -7.01 9.01
CA ALA A 23 -6.26 -7.17 8.66
C ALA A 23 -6.92 -5.88 8.12
N LEU A 24 -6.33 -4.71 8.36
CA LEU A 24 -6.81 -3.42 7.89
C LEU A 24 -6.17 -2.99 6.55
N ALA A 25 -5.40 -3.87 5.90
CA ALA A 25 -4.86 -3.59 4.56
C ALA A 25 -5.96 -3.29 3.51
N PRO A 26 -7.12 -3.98 3.51
CA PRO A 26 -8.23 -3.62 2.62
C PRO A 26 -8.80 -2.21 2.90
N ASP A 27 -9.09 -1.87 4.17
CA ASP A 27 -9.55 -0.52 4.55
C ASP A 27 -8.54 0.56 4.14
N PHE A 28 -7.24 0.29 4.26
CA PHE A 28 -6.20 1.21 3.79
C PHE A 28 -6.25 1.43 2.27
N ALA A 29 -6.38 0.35 1.49
CA ALA A 29 -6.50 0.43 0.04
C ALA A 29 -7.75 1.24 -0.38
N ASP A 30 -8.89 1.00 0.25
CA ASP A 30 -10.14 1.71 -0.02
C ASP A 30 -10.01 3.23 0.23
N ARG A 31 -9.30 3.61 1.30
CA ARG A 31 -9.03 5.02 1.60
C ARG A 31 -8.17 5.69 0.53
N VAL A 32 -7.13 5.01 0.05
CA VAL A 32 -6.27 5.50 -1.03
C VAL A 32 -7.07 5.65 -2.32
N LEU A 33 -7.84 4.63 -2.72
CA LEU A 33 -8.67 4.68 -3.92
C LEU A 33 -9.71 5.81 -3.85
N SER A 34 -10.33 6.00 -2.68
CA SER A 34 -11.26 7.10 -2.43
C SER A 34 -10.58 8.47 -2.57
N GLN A 35 -9.33 8.62 -2.12
CA GLN A 35 -8.57 9.86 -2.29
C GLN A 35 -8.24 10.13 -3.75
N LEU A 36 -7.74 9.12 -4.49
CA LEU A 36 -7.48 9.24 -5.93
C LEU A 36 -8.74 9.64 -6.70
N SER A 37 -9.88 9.03 -6.37
CA SER A 37 -11.17 9.36 -6.99
C SER A 37 -11.62 10.79 -6.67
N ARG A 38 -11.46 11.26 -5.43
CA ARG A 38 -11.75 12.66 -5.04
C ARG A 38 -10.90 13.66 -5.82
N ASP A 39 -9.65 13.30 -6.10
CA ASP A 39 -8.71 14.14 -6.85
C ASP A 39 -8.87 14.01 -8.37
N GLY A 40 -9.86 13.25 -8.86
CA GLY A 40 -10.14 13.06 -10.29
C GLY A 40 -9.04 12.30 -11.03
N ILE A 41 -8.26 11.47 -10.33
CA ILE A 41 -7.17 10.70 -10.90
C ILE A 41 -7.73 9.43 -11.52
N HIS A 42 -7.52 9.28 -12.82
CA HIS A 42 -8.00 8.14 -13.60
C HIS A 42 -6.85 7.49 -14.38
N PRO A 43 -6.96 6.19 -14.71
CA PRO A 43 -5.97 5.52 -15.55
C PRO A 43 -5.81 6.22 -16.90
N THR A 44 -4.58 6.31 -17.38
CA THR A 44 -4.23 6.79 -18.71
C THR A 44 -3.40 5.74 -19.44
N PRO A 45 -3.36 5.72 -20.78
CA PRO A 45 -2.48 4.83 -21.52
C PRO A 45 -1.02 5.02 -21.07
N GLN A 46 -0.33 3.93 -20.76
CA GLN A 46 1.10 3.92 -20.43
C GLN A 46 1.80 2.80 -21.18
N SER A 47 3.05 3.04 -21.57
CA SER A 47 3.91 1.97 -22.10
C SER A 47 4.16 0.90 -21.03
N PRO A 48 4.32 -0.38 -21.42
CA PRO A 48 4.66 -1.43 -20.47
C PRO A 48 5.95 -1.13 -19.73
N LEU A 49 6.01 -1.51 -18.45
CA LEU A 49 7.25 -1.50 -17.68
C LEU A 49 8.11 -2.69 -18.13
N VAL A 50 9.29 -2.41 -18.69
CA VAL A 50 10.26 -3.41 -19.18
C VAL A 50 11.53 -3.31 -18.33
N ASP A 51 12.18 -4.45 -18.07
CA ASP A 51 13.47 -4.54 -17.35
C ASP A 51 13.48 -3.97 -15.92
N VAL A 52 12.34 -3.97 -15.23
CA VAL A 52 12.26 -3.56 -13.81
C VAL A 52 12.72 -4.72 -12.92
N PRO A 53 13.68 -4.51 -11.99
CA PRO A 53 14.13 -5.55 -11.08
C PRO A 53 12.99 -6.01 -10.16
N ARG A 54 12.85 -7.32 -10.00
CA ARG A 54 11.86 -7.90 -9.08
C ARG A 54 12.46 -8.03 -7.69
N PRO A 55 11.80 -7.49 -6.63
CA PRO A 55 12.26 -7.71 -5.28
C PRO A 55 12.10 -9.19 -4.89
N PRO A 56 12.99 -9.75 -4.05
CA PRO A 56 12.85 -11.11 -3.54
C PRO A 56 11.68 -11.21 -2.55
N MET A 57 11.19 -12.42 -2.35
CA MET A 57 10.23 -12.73 -1.30
C MET A 57 10.95 -12.84 0.04
N ALA A 58 10.33 -12.31 1.12
CA ALA A 58 10.88 -12.47 2.47
C ALA A 58 10.78 -13.93 2.93
N ILE A 59 11.80 -14.39 3.65
CA ILE A 59 11.82 -15.71 4.28
C ILE A 59 11.14 -15.59 5.65
N PRO A 60 10.21 -16.49 6.01
CA PRO A 60 9.67 -16.51 7.36
C PRO A 60 10.75 -16.78 8.40
N VAL A 61 10.69 -16.09 9.54
CA VAL A 61 11.71 -16.18 10.60
C VAL A 61 11.96 -17.61 11.12
N TRP A 62 10.97 -18.49 11.05
CA TRP A 62 11.13 -19.89 11.47
C TRP A 62 11.92 -20.72 10.46
N ASP A 63 11.86 -20.41 9.17
CA ASP A 63 12.69 -21.07 8.14
C ASP A 63 14.14 -20.56 8.19
N GLU A 64 14.36 -19.36 8.75
CA GLU A 64 15.71 -18.81 8.98
C GLU A 64 16.38 -19.36 10.25
N LEU A 65 15.61 -19.54 11.33
CA LEU A 65 16.14 -19.80 12.66
C LEU A 65 15.98 -21.25 13.16
N LEU A 66 15.11 -22.05 12.54
CA LEU A 66 14.91 -23.46 12.92
C LEU A 66 15.66 -24.39 11.94
N PRO A 67 16.27 -25.48 12.45
CA PRO A 67 16.99 -26.46 11.63
C PRO A 67 16.08 -27.32 10.75
#